data_AF-A0A957MX35-F1
#
_entry.id   AF-A0A957MX35-F1
#
_cell.length_a   1.000
_cell.length_b   1.000
_cell.length_c   1.000
_cell.angle_alpha   90.00
_cell.angle_beta   90.00
_cell.angle_gamma   90.00
#
_symmetry.space_group_name_H-M   'P 1'
#
loop_
_entity.id
_entity.type
_entity.pdbx_description
1 polymer ?
#
loop_
_entity_poly.entity_id
_entity_poly.type
_entity_poly.pdbx_seq_one_letter_code
_entity_poly.pdbx_strand_id
1 'polypeptide(L)'
;MQSDLGVLADRLDNLIEAMIVAGDLLELSDVATDDPDAKGTWVFAAPPSFVVRRTGSIFLTGIAPDQDGFLPEHLARRVVRSHVTQFIAPEPGEDLIEQLVAQGLHQLSEAVWLRSPKAQAPEQLIQRFENQLASQPTCGPVSGLEILDPDTKVTYYRGRWSAPRGQTGTFVARRPQEFGAPLWSFAELVDGTLKRIVDLPPKHFRWRGCDAAWHLQMAIDRIAGQPQQYRCSATDAGVRFDFFSPLPLWVQRRLMVLGHERPR
;
A
#
# COMPACT_ATOMS: atom_id res chain seq x y z
N MET A 1 29.65 10.93 0.76
CA MET A 1 29.51 10.13 -0.48
C MET A 1 28.69 8.86 -0.28
N GLN A 2 29.13 7.87 0.51
CA GLN A 2 28.32 6.67 0.81
C GLN A 2 27.03 6.98 1.61
N SER A 3 27.09 7.97 2.51
CA SER A 3 25.93 8.50 3.24
C SER A 3 24.92 9.19 2.32
N ASP A 4 25.39 9.90 1.29
CA ASP A 4 24.53 10.68 0.39
C ASP A 4 23.78 9.77 -0.60
N LEU A 5 24.44 8.68 -1.02
CA LEU A 5 23.82 7.62 -1.83
C LEU A 5 22.73 6.88 -1.07
N GLY A 6 22.94 6.58 0.22
CA GLY A 6 21.91 5.95 1.07
C GLY A 6 20.68 6.86 1.24
N VAL A 7 20.91 8.15 1.53
CA VAL A 7 19.82 9.13 1.65
C VAL A 7 19.06 9.32 0.33
N LEU A 8 19.76 9.28 -0.81
CA LEU A 8 19.11 9.35 -2.12
C LEU A 8 18.25 8.12 -2.39
N ALA A 9 18.76 6.92 -2.11
CA ALA A 9 18.01 5.67 -2.28
C ALA A 9 16.72 5.69 -1.46
N ASP A 10 16.79 6.04 -0.17
CA ASP A 10 15.60 6.14 0.69
C ASP A 10 14.59 7.16 0.17
N ARG A 11 15.06 8.28 -0.39
CA ARG A 11 14.18 9.30 -1.00
C ARG A 11 13.50 8.78 -2.26
N LEU A 12 14.23 8.04 -3.10
CA LEU A 12 13.67 7.43 -4.31
C LEU A 12 12.63 6.37 -3.97
N ASP A 13 12.90 5.51 -2.99
CA ASP A 13 11.96 4.48 -2.54
C ASP A 13 10.67 5.13 -2.02
N ASN A 14 10.78 6.16 -1.17
CA ASN A 14 9.62 6.90 -0.68
C ASN A 14 8.85 7.60 -1.81
N LEU A 15 9.54 8.11 -2.83
CA LEU A 15 8.90 8.75 -3.98
C LEU A 15 8.17 7.72 -4.85
N ILE A 16 8.79 6.57 -5.12
CA ILE A 16 8.17 5.47 -5.87
C ILE A 16 6.91 4.99 -5.14
N GLU A 17 6.98 4.75 -3.83
CA GLU A 17 5.81 4.39 -3.02
C GLU A 17 4.71 5.45 -3.12
N ALA A 18 5.06 6.73 -2.98
CA ALA A 18 4.10 7.82 -3.08
C ALA A 18 3.44 7.88 -4.48
N MET A 19 4.20 7.62 -5.56
CA MET A 19 3.67 7.56 -6.93
C MET A 19 2.75 6.36 -7.16
N ILE A 20 3.04 5.19 -6.57
CA ILE A 20 2.13 4.03 -6.58
C ILE A 20 0.84 4.37 -5.80
N VAL A 21 0.96 5.06 -4.67
CA VAL A 21 -0.19 5.53 -3.89
C VAL A 21 -1.02 6.53 -4.70
N ALA A 22 -0.41 7.49 -5.39
CA ALA A 22 -1.12 8.46 -6.24
C ALA A 22 -1.86 7.77 -7.41
N GLY A 23 -1.26 6.70 -7.95
CA GLY A 23 -1.75 5.98 -9.11
C GLY A 23 -0.94 6.24 -10.37
N ASP A 24 0.19 6.94 -10.26
CA ASP A 24 1.08 7.24 -11.38
C ASP A 24 1.91 6.01 -11.78
N LEU A 25 2.16 5.13 -10.82
CA LEU A 25 2.81 3.84 -11.02
C LEU A 25 1.84 2.70 -10.66
N LEU A 26 1.91 1.61 -11.42
CA LEU A 26 1.15 0.38 -11.21
C LEU A 26 2.10 -0.75 -10.83
N GLU A 27 1.78 -1.43 -9.74
CA GLU A 27 2.47 -2.63 -9.28
C GLU A 27 1.72 -3.87 -9.79
N LEU A 28 2.37 -4.70 -10.62
CA LEU A 28 1.79 -5.90 -11.23
C LEU A 28 2.64 -7.13 -10.91
N SER A 29 2.03 -8.13 -10.27
CA SER A 29 2.70 -9.37 -9.86
C SER A 29 2.51 -10.54 -10.83
N ASP A 30 1.54 -10.45 -11.75
CA ASP A 30 1.23 -11.48 -12.76
C ASP A 30 1.52 -10.92 -14.17
N VAL A 31 2.78 -10.59 -14.45
CA VAL A 31 3.21 -10.13 -15.78
C VAL A 31 3.65 -11.34 -16.59
N ALA A 32 3.02 -11.56 -17.74
CA ALA A 32 3.52 -12.56 -18.69
C ALA A 32 4.82 -12.04 -19.32
N THR A 33 5.93 -12.66 -18.95
CA THR A 33 7.26 -12.42 -19.51
C THR A 33 7.65 -13.60 -20.39
N ASP A 34 8.51 -13.36 -21.39
CA ASP A 34 9.07 -14.43 -22.24
C ASP A 34 9.94 -15.43 -21.43
N ASP A 35 10.37 -15.02 -20.24
CA ASP A 35 11.01 -15.87 -19.24
C ASP A 35 9.95 -16.37 -18.22
N PRO A 36 9.60 -17.66 -18.21
CA PRO A 36 8.67 -18.26 -17.24
C PRO A 36 9.18 -18.22 -15.79
N ASP A 37 10.49 -18.05 -15.60
CA ASP A 37 11.16 -17.99 -14.31
C ASP A 37 11.33 -16.56 -13.79
N ALA A 38 10.99 -15.53 -14.59
CA ALA A 38 10.96 -14.13 -14.16
C ALA A 38 9.76 -13.88 -13.22
N LYS A 39 9.84 -14.45 -12.03
CA LYS A 39 8.92 -14.22 -10.92
C LYS A 39 9.30 -12.91 -10.26
N GLY A 40 8.41 -11.93 -10.34
CA GLY A 40 8.65 -10.64 -9.75
C GLY A 40 7.44 -9.74 -9.82
N THR A 41 7.39 -8.83 -8.87
CA THR A 41 6.51 -7.68 -8.95
C THR A 41 7.17 -6.64 -9.84
N TRP A 42 6.50 -6.23 -10.90
CA TRP A 42 6.96 -5.22 -11.84
C TRP A 42 6.23 -3.89 -11.60
N VAL A 43 6.92 -2.79 -11.87
CA VAL A 43 6.38 -1.44 -11.76
C VAL A 43 6.26 -0.83 -13.16
N PHE A 44 5.06 -0.36 -13.51
CA PHE A 44 4.77 0.28 -14.79
C PHE A 44 4.26 1.70 -14.59
N ALA A 45 4.52 2.59 -15.55
CA ALA A 45 3.79 3.84 -15.65
C ALA A 45 2.29 3.57 -15.90
N ALA A 46 1.42 4.17 -15.09
CA ALA A 46 -0.01 4.14 -15.33
C ALA A 46 -0.36 5.08 -16.50
N PRO A 47 -1.35 4.75 -17.33
CA PRO A 47 -1.78 5.65 -18.41
C PRO A 47 -2.35 6.95 -17.83
N PRO A 48 -2.13 8.10 -18.51
CA PRO A 48 -2.73 9.38 -18.11
C PRO A 48 -4.24 9.26 -17.91
N SER A 49 -4.67 9.63 -16.70
CA SER A 49 -6.02 9.44 -16.21
C SER A 49 -6.42 10.59 -15.30
N PHE A 50 -7.71 10.72 -15.04
CA PHE A 50 -8.21 11.71 -14.09
C PHE A 50 -9.36 11.20 -13.23
N VAL A 51 -9.50 11.78 -12.04
CA VAL A 51 -10.59 11.49 -11.09
C VAL A 51 -11.30 12.77 -10.74
N VAL A 52 -12.59 12.84 -11.04
CA VAL A 52 -13.44 13.97 -10.63
C VAL A 52 -13.81 13.80 -9.16
N ARG A 53 -13.46 14.78 -8.32
CA ARG A 53 -13.83 14.76 -6.90
C ARG A 53 -15.17 15.43 -6.66
N ARG A 54 -15.81 15.09 -5.53
CA ARG A 54 -17.04 15.74 -5.05
C ARG A 54 -16.90 17.25 -4.85
N THR A 55 -15.68 17.74 -4.60
CA THR A 55 -15.39 19.16 -4.43
C THR A 55 -15.32 19.93 -5.75
N GLY A 56 -15.48 19.27 -6.90
CA GLY A 56 -15.40 19.87 -8.24
C GLY A 56 -13.98 19.96 -8.81
N SER A 57 -12.93 19.78 -7.99
CA SER A 57 -11.56 19.64 -8.47
C SER A 57 -11.34 18.27 -9.12
N ILE A 58 -10.46 18.24 -10.12
CA ILE A 58 -10.08 17.02 -10.85
C ILE A 58 -8.64 16.66 -10.46
N PHE A 59 -8.45 15.42 -10.00
CA PHE A 59 -7.15 14.85 -9.74
C PHE A 59 -6.58 14.27 -11.03
N LEU A 60 -5.33 14.56 -11.37
CA LEU A 60 -4.63 13.98 -12.52
C LEU A 60 -3.66 12.93 -12.03
N THR A 61 -3.58 11.80 -12.73
CA THR A 61 -2.68 10.70 -12.40
C THR A 61 -2.19 10.01 -13.66
N GLY A 62 -1.13 9.23 -13.55
CA GLY A 62 -0.48 8.55 -14.65
C GLY A 62 0.65 9.36 -15.26
N ILE A 63 1.45 8.67 -16.05
CA ILE A 63 2.64 9.20 -16.69
C ILE A 63 2.48 8.96 -18.19
N ALA A 64 2.64 10.02 -18.98
CA ALA A 64 2.70 9.87 -20.42
C ALA A 64 4.08 9.32 -20.80
N PRO A 65 4.15 8.20 -21.54
CA PRO A 65 5.42 7.75 -22.09
C PRO A 65 5.91 8.79 -23.10
N ASP A 66 7.22 9.07 -23.05
CA ASP A 66 7.95 9.85 -24.06
C ASP A 66 7.59 11.35 -24.21
N GLN A 67 6.80 11.92 -23.29
CA GLN A 67 6.44 13.35 -23.30
C GLN A 67 6.57 14.00 -21.92
N ASP A 68 7.08 15.24 -21.88
CA ASP A 68 7.19 16.04 -20.64
C ASP A 68 5.82 16.40 -20.03
N GLY A 69 4.74 16.29 -20.81
CA GLY A 69 3.36 16.45 -20.35
C GLY A 69 2.35 16.06 -21.43
N PHE A 70 1.15 15.65 -21.02
CA PHE A 70 0.05 15.21 -21.88
C PHE A 70 -1.09 16.24 -22.00
N LEU A 71 -0.90 17.44 -21.44
CA LEU A 71 -1.90 18.50 -21.48
C LEU A 71 -1.41 19.66 -22.36
N PRO A 72 -2.31 20.29 -23.14
CA PRO A 72 -2.00 21.51 -23.85
C PRO A 72 -1.66 22.63 -22.86
N GLU A 73 -0.85 23.59 -23.32
CA GLU A 73 -0.24 24.60 -22.46
C GLU A 73 -1.25 25.38 -21.59
N HIS A 74 -2.44 25.68 -22.14
CA HIS A 74 -3.49 26.40 -21.40
C HIS A 74 -4.04 25.60 -20.21
N LEU A 75 -4.13 24.27 -20.30
CA LEU A 75 -4.50 23.41 -19.17
C LEU A 75 -3.31 23.18 -18.25
N ALA A 76 -2.13 22.93 -18.81
CA ALA A 76 -0.91 22.65 -18.05
C ALA A 76 -0.56 23.80 -17.07
N ARG A 77 -0.73 25.06 -17.49
CA ARG A 77 -0.49 26.24 -16.64
C ARG A 77 -1.43 26.36 -15.44
N ARG A 78 -2.58 25.67 -15.47
CA ARG A 78 -3.59 25.66 -14.39
C ARG A 78 -3.40 24.49 -13.42
N VAL A 79 -2.53 23.54 -13.73
CA VAL A 79 -2.28 22.38 -12.87
C VAL A 79 -1.53 22.82 -11.61
N VAL A 80 -2.14 22.56 -10.46
CA VAL A 80 -1.54 22.74 -9.14
C VAL A 80 -0.88 21.41 -8.73
N ARG A 81 0.43 21.44 -8.53
CA ARG A 81 1.21 20.29 -8.05
C ARG A 81 1.50 20.40 -6.56
N SER A 82 1.27 19.33 -5.82
CA SER A 82 1.62 19.22 -4.40
C SER A 82 2.19 17.83 -4.14
N HIS A 83 3.49 17.75 -3.83
CA HIS A 83 4.22 16.48 -3.77
C HIS A 83 4.03 15.65 -5.06
N VAL A 84 3.52 14.43 -4.95
CA VAL A 84 3.22 13.54 -6.09
C VAL A 84 1.79 13.73 -6.64
N THR A 85 1.04 14.69 -6.10
CA THR A 85 -0.37 14.90 -6.48
C THR A 85 -0.51 16.08 -7.42
N GLN A 86 -1.45 15.96 -8.37
CA GLN A 86 -1.72 16.97 -9.37
C GLN A 86 -3.21 17.24 -9.46
N PHE A 87 -3.59 18.51 -9.46
CA PHE A 87 -4.99 18.92 -9.48
C PHE A 87 -5.22 20.02 -10.51
N ILE A 88 -6.40 20.01 -11.12
CA ILE A 88 -6.90 21.10 -11.96
C ILE A 88 -8.35 21.38 -11.58
N ALA A 89 -8.72 22.66 -11.49
CA ALA A 89 -10.08 23.08 -11.19
C ALA A 89 -10.74 23.62 -12.47
N PRO A 90 -12.03 23.32 -12.71
CA PRO A 90 -12.76 23.89 -13.82
C PRO A 90 -12.94 25.41 -13.64
N GLU A 91 -12.85 26.15 -14.73
CA GLU A 91 -13.23 27.56 -14.78
C GLU A 91 -14.76 27.72 -14.92
N PRO A 92 -15.33 28.89 -14.57
CA PRO A 92 -16.76 29.11 -14.71
C PRO A 92 -17.26 28.89 -16.15
N GLY A 93 -18.21 27.95 -16.31
CA GLY A 93 -18.78 27.60 -17.62
C GLY A 93 -17.95 26.63 -18.47
N GLU A 94 -16.82 26.15 -17.94
CA GLU A 94 -15.95 25.21 -18.63
C GLU A 94 -16.40 23.76 -18.48
N ASP A 95 -16.48 23.02 -19.58
CA ASP A 95 -16.50 21.55 -19.55
C ASP A 95 -15.08 21.00 -19.56
N LEU A 96 -14.44 20.99 -18.38
CA LEU A 96 -13.08 20.49 -18.24
C LEU A 96 -13.00 18.97 -18.43
N ILE A 97 -14.08 18.24 -18.15
CA ILE A 97 -14.12 16.77 -18.31
C ILE A 97 -14.02 16.42 -19.79
N GLU A 98 -14.83 17.05 -20.63
CA GLU A 98 -14.81 16.84 -22.09
C GLU A 98 -13.43 17.18 -22.67
N GLN A 99 -12.82 18.29 -22.23
CA GLN A 99 -11.48 18.68 -22.68
C GLN A 99 -10.41 17.64 -22.32
N LEU A 100 -10.41 17.13 -21.08
CA LEU A 100 -9.45 16.11 -20.65
C LEU A 100 -9.64 14.79 -21.42
N VAL A 101 -10.89 14.38 -21.68
CA VAL A 101 -11.17 13.20 -22.52
C VAL A 101 -10.70 13.42 -23.95
N ALA A 102 -10.88 14.63 -24.51
CA ALA A 102 -10.40 14.96 -25.85
C ALA A 102 -8.86 14.95 -25.97
N GLN A 103 -8.14 15.11 -24.85
CA GLN A 103 -6.68 14.91 -24.77
C GLN A 103 -6.26 13.45 -24.55
N GLY A 104 -7.22 12.51 -24.54
CA GLY A 104 -6.95 11.08 -24.41
C GLY A 104 -6.79 10.59 -22.98
N LEU A 105 -7.10 11.41 -21.96
CA LEU A 105 -7.05 10.93 -20.58
C LEU A 105 -8.26 10.03 -20.27
N HIS A 106 -8.02 8.99 -19.49
CA HIS A 106 -9.09 8.12 -19.01
C HIS A 106 -9.72 8.64 -17.73
N GLN A 107 -11.06 8.79 -17.72
CA GLN A 107 -11.77 9.09 -16.49
C GLN A 107 -11.87 7.84 -15.60
N LEU A 108 -11.30 7.91 -14.41
CA LEU A 108 -11.46 6.92 -13.36
C LEU A 108 -12.56 7.37 -12.39
N SER A 109 -13.42 6.44 -11.98
CA SER A 109 -14.40 6.76 -10.94
C SER A 109 -13.69 6.92 -9.58
N GLU A 110 -14.10 7.92 -8.80
CA GLU A 110 -13.57 8.17 -7.45
C GLU A 110 -13.68 6.91 -6.57
N ALA A 111 -14.78 6.17 -6.69
CA ALA A 111 -15.01 4.94 -5.95
C ALA A 111 -14.04 3.80 -6.35
N VAL A 112 -13.66 3.68 -7.63
CA VAL A 112 -12.71 2.67 -8.11
C VAL A 112 -11.28 3.04 -7.70
N TRP A 113 -10.93 4.32 -7.78
CA TRP A 113 -9.61 4.83 -7.39
C TRP A 113 -9.38 4.74 -5.87
N LEU A 114 -10.37 5.14 -5.07
CA LEU A 114 -10.37 5.07 -3.59
C LEU A 114 -10.89 3.73 -3.03
N ARG A 115 -10.94 2.70 -3.87
CA ARG A 115 -11.40 1.37 -3.47
C ARG A 115 -10.57 0.90 -2.27
N SER A 116 -11.25 0.34 -1.27
CA SER A 116 -10.65 -0.34 -0.13
C SER A 116 -11.08 -1.80 -0.13
N PRO A 117 -10.47 -2.67 0.68
CA PRO A 117 -11.06 -3.95 1.03
C PRO A 117 -12.52 -3.78 1.51
N LYS A 118 -13.33 -4.81 1.30
CA LYS A 118 -14.71 -4.84 1.82
C LYS A 118 -14.68 -4.74 3.34
N ALA A 119 -15.58 -3.95 3.90
CA ALA A 119 -15.80 -3.93 5.34
C ALA A 119 -16.25 -5.32 5.81
N GLN A 120 -15.62 -5.82 6.86
CA GLN A 120 -15.93 -7.12 7.47
C GLN A 120 -15.45 -7.13 8.92
N ALA A 121 -15.97 -8.07 9.71
CA ALA A 121 -15.55 -8.21 11.09
C ALA A 121 -14.11 -8.77 11.18
N PRO A 122 -13.29 -8.35 12.17
CA PRO A 122 -11.94 -8.86 12.37
C PRO A 122 -11.85 -10.39 12.42
N GLU A 123 -12.81 -11.02 13.10
CA GLU A 123 -12.93 -12.48 13.27
C GLU A 123 -13.10 -13.16 11.91
N GLN A 124 -13.92 -12.60 11.03
CA GLN A 124 -14.14 -13.14 9.68
C GLN A 124 -12.88 -13.06 8.81
N LEU A 125 -12.11 -11.97 8.94
CA LEU A 125 -10.84 -11.81 8.23
C LEU A 125 -9.84 -12.88 8.69
N ILE A 126 -9.66 -13.03 10.00
CA ILE A 126 -8.72 -13.99 10.59
C ILE A 126 -9.14 -15.41 10.22
N GLN A 127 -10.40 -15.79 10.46
CA GLN A 127 -10.92 -17.14 10.16
C GLN A 127 -10.70 -17.53 8.69
N ARG A 128 -10.86 -16.58 7.76
CA ARG A 128 -10.60 -16.85 6.34
C ARG A 128 -9.14 -17.22 6.08
N PHE A 129 -8.19 -16.52 6.71
CA PHE A 129 -6.77 -16.81 6.59
C PHE A 129 -6.38 -18.10 7.33
N GLU A 130 -6.99 -18.38 8.48
CA GLU A 130 -6.81 -19.64 9.20
C GLU A 130 -7.32 -20.84 8.39
N ASN A 131 -8.46 -20.70 7.70
CA ASN A 131 -8.96 -21.75 6.80
C ASN A 131 -8.00 -21.99 5.62
N GLN A 132 -7.44 -20.93 5.04
CA GLN A 132 -6.42 -21.04 3.99
C GLN A 132 -5.17 -21.74 4.51
N LEU A 133 -4.72 -21.39 5.71
CA LEU A 133 -3.57 -21.98 6.37
C LEU A 133 -3.81 -23.46 6.70
N ALA A 134 -4.98 -23.82 7.22
CA ALA A 134 -5.35 -25.19 7.53
C ALA A 134 -5.40 -26.10 6.28
N SER A 135 -5.65 -25.52 5.11
CA SER A 135 -5.61 -26.25 3.82
C SER A 135 -4.19 -26.51 3.31
N GLN A 136 -3.16 -25.89 3.91
CA GLN A 136 -1.76 -26.12 3.53
C GLN A 136 -1.22 -27.41 4.17
N PRO A 137 -0.31 -28.11 3.47
CA PRO A 137 0.46 -29.18 4.09
C PRO A 137 1.31 -28.63 5.23
N THR A 138 1.69 -29.50 6.17
CA THR A 138 2.71 -29.14 7.16
C THR A 138 4.04 -28.91 6.46
N CYS A 139 4.79 -27.91 6.91
CA CYS A 139 6.09 -27.58 6.34
C CYS A 139 7.22 -27.76 7.37
N GLY A 140 8.44 -27.94 6.86
CA GLY A 140 9.65 -27.94 7.69
C GLY A 140 9.97 -26.53 8.24
N PRO A 141 11.00 -26.43 9.09
CA PRO A 141 11.45 -25.15 9.61
C PRO A 141 11.94 -24.23 8.48
N VAL A 142 11.69 -22.93 8.62
CA VAL A 142 12.17 -21.90 7.71
C VAL A 142 13.22 -21.05 8.44
N SER A 143 14.46 -21.12 7.98
CA SER A 143 15.55 -20.31 8.53
C SER A 143 15.29 -18.82 8.30
N GLY A 144 15.49 -18.00 9.34
CA GLY A 144 15.28 -16.56 9.28
C GLY A 144 13.82 -16.11 9.26
N LEU A 145 12.87 -16.98 9.62
CA LEU A 145 11.47 -16.60 9.81
C LEU A 145 11.35 -15.55 10.93
N GLU A 146 10.65 -14.45 10.65
CA GLU A 146 10.24 -13.45 11.62
C GLU A 146 8.71 -13.43 11.75
N ILE A 147 8.20 -13.19 12.94
CA ILE A 147 6.78 -12.97 13.21
C ILE A 147 6.54 -11.56 13.74
N LEU A 148 5.36 -11.03 13.45
CA LEU A 148 4.86 -9.78 14.00
C LEU A 148 4.11 -10.09 15.30
N ASP A 149 4.74 -9.78 16.43
CA ASP A 149 4.22 -10.14 17.75
C ASP A 149 2.97 -9.28 18.12
N PRO A 150 1.80 -9.91 18.34
CA PRO A 150 0.60 -9.22 18.81
C PRO A 150 0.70 -8.70 20.25
N ASP A 151 1.56 -9.29 21.09
CA ASP A 151 1.67 -8.94 22.51
C ASP A 151 2.57 -7.73 22.75
N THR A 152 3.39 -7.37 21.77
CA THR A 152 4.23 -6.17 21.81
C THR A 152 3.42 -4.91 21.46
N LYS A 153 3.73 -3.78 22.13
CA LYS A 153 3.01 -2.50 21.98
C LYS A 153 2.82 -2.08 20.52
N VAL A 154 1.56 -1.85 20.13
CA VAL A 154 1.18 -1.35 18.78
C VAL A 154 1.79 0.00 18.41
N THR A 155 2.22 0.78 19.40
CA THR A 155 2.86 2.08 19.18
C THR A 155 4.34 1.99 18.79
N TYR A 156 4.92 0.80 18.76
CA TYR A 156 6.32 0.57 18.36
C TYR A 156 6.44 -0.55 17.32
N TYR A 157 5.95 -0.30 16.10
CA TYR A 157 5.89 -1.30 15.03
C TYR A 157 7.20 -2.05 14.77
N ARG A 158 8.34 -1.35 14.69
CA ARG A 158 9.64 -1.98 14.39
C ARG A 158 10.03 -3.01 15.46
N GLY A 159 9.72 -2.76 16.73
CA GLY A 159 10.05 -3.67 17.83
C GLY A 159 9.16 -4.89 17.94
N ARG A 160 8.08 -4.97 17.15
CA ARG A 160 7.18 -6.12 17.15
C ARG A 160 7.70 -7.28 16.31
N TRP A 161 8.63 -7.03 15.40
CA TRP A 161 9.25 -8.08 14.60
C TRP A 161 10.27 -8.85 15.43
N SER A 162 10.12 -10.17 15.49
CA SER A 162 11.04 -11.04 16.19
C SER A 162 11.06 -12.46 15.63
N ALA A 163 12.14 -13.21 15.88
CA ALA A 163 12.17 -14.63 15.60
C ALA A 163 11.19 -15.39 16.52
N PRO A 164 10.52 -16.45 16.03
CA PRO A 164 9.77 -17.38 16.88
C PRO A 164 10.64 -17.95 18.00
N ARG A 165 10.06 -18.09 19.20
CA ARG A 165 10.75 -18.67 20.37
C ARG A 165 9.94 -19.77 21.05
N GLY A 166 8.67 -19.49 21.36
CA GLY A 166 7.77 -20.41 22.06
C GLY A 166 6.28 -20.09 21.84
N GLN A 167 5.99 -19.20 20.89
CA GLN A 167 4.63 -18.79 20.59
C GLN A 167 3.85 -19.93 19.94
N THR A 168 2.57 -20.06 20.30
CA THR A 168 1.63 -20.98 19.67
C THR A 168 0.44 -20.19 19.17
N GLY A 169 0.00 -20.45 17.94
CA GLY A 169 -1.10 -19.73 17.29
C GLY A 169 -0.75 -19.31 15.88
N THR A 170 -1.44 -18.29 15.39
CA THR A 170 -1.28 -17.78 14.03
C THR A 170 -0.74 -16.35 14.01
N PHE A 171 0.21 -16.08 13.11
CA PHE A 171 0.98 -14.84 13.10
C PHE A 171 1.18 -14.33 11.68
N VAL A 172 1.13 -13.02 11.51
CA VAL A 172 1.75 -12.39 10.34
C VAL A 172 3.26 -12.60 10.43
N ALA A 173 3.87 -13.00 9.32
CA ALA A 173 5.26 -13.40 9.27
C ALA A 173 5.99 -12.80 8.07
N ARG A 174 7.33 -12.78 8.16
CA ARG A 174 8.22 -12.59 7.02
C ARG A 174 9.16 -13.76 6.90
N ARG A 175 9.27 -14.32 5.70
CA ARG A 175 10.23 -15.38 5.39
C ARG A 175 11.24 -14.93 4.34
N PRO A 176 12.53 -15.29 4.48
CA PRO A 176 13.52 -15.01 3.44
C PRO A 176 13.18 -15.72 2.12
N GLN A 177 13.71 -15.17 1.03
CA GLN A 177 13.75 -15.78 -0.28
C GLN A 177 15.13 -15.56 -0.91
N GLU A 178 15.47 -16.35 -1.92
CA GLU A 178 16.80 -16.34 -2.54
C GLU A 178 17.17 -14.97 -3.15
N PHE A 179 16.19 -14.30 -3.75
CA PHE A 179 16.35 -12.98 -4.34
C PHE A 179 15.19 -12.05 -3.95
N GLY A 180 15.49 -10.78 -3.70
CA GLY A 180 14.50 -9.75 -3.39
C GLY A 180 14.15 -9.63 -1.91
N ALA A 181 13.14 -8.81 -1.61
CA ALA A 181 12.71 -8.54 -0.24
C ALA A 181 12.05 -9.77 0.40
N PRO A 182 12.19 -10.02 1.72
CA PRO A 182 11.52 -11.14 2.36
C PRO A 182 10.00 -11.16 2.11
N LEU A 183 9.46 -12.34 1.84
CA LEU A 183 8.05 -12.53 1.50
C LEU A 183 7.18 -12.31 2.74
N TRP A 184 6.04 -11.65 2.54
CA TRP A 184 5.00 -11.55 3.55
C TRP A 184 4.24 -12.87 3.60
N SER A 185 3.96 -13.37 4.79
CA SER A 185 3.30 -14.65 4.98
C SER A 185 2.38 -14.62 6.20
N PHE A 186 1.52 -15.63 6.30
CA PHE A 186 0.74 -15.95 7.50
C PHE A 186 1.10 -17.37 7.95
N ALA A 187 1.52 -17.51 9.21
CA ALA A 187 2.17 -18.70 9.73
C ALA A 187 1.41 -19.28 10.93
N GLU A 188 1.34 -20.62 11.01
CA GLU A 188 0.89 -21.37 12.19
C GLU A 188 2.13 -21.84 12.93
N LEU A 189 2.26 -21.46 14.20
CA LEU A 189 3.32 -21.90 15.09
C LEU A 189 2.76 -22.82 16.18
N VAL A 190 3.55 -23.81 16.56
CA VAL A 190 3.33 -24.65 17.75
C VAL A 190 4.64 -24.67 18.54
N ASP A 191 4.61 -24.14 19.76
CA ASP A 191 5.78 -24.01 20.64
C ASP A 191 7.00 -23.39 19.92
N GLY A 192 6.76 -22.27 19.22
CA GLY A 192 7.79 -21.56 18.44
C GLY A 192 8.20 -22.25 17.13
N THR A 193 7.72 -23.46 16.85
CA THR A 193 8.05 -24.21 15.63
C THR A 193 7.02 -23.94 14.54
N LEU A 194 7.49 -23.63 13.34
CA LEU A 194 6.63 -23.46 12.16
C LEU A 194 5.95 -24.79 11.81
N LYS A 195 4.61 -24.75 11.72
CA LYS A 195 3.79 -25.90 11.33
C LYS A 195 3.22 -25.76 9.92
N ARG A 196 2.67 -24.59 9.59
CA ARG A 196 2.12 -24.27 8.27
C ARG A 196 2.40 -22.82 7.93
N ILE A 197 2.44 -22.51 6.64
CA ILE A 197 2.64 -21.14 6.16
C ILE A 197 1.90 -20.94 4.84
N VAL A 198 1.38 -19.73 4.64
CA VAL A 198 0.84 -19.28 3.34
C VAL A 198 1.41 -17.90 3.02
N ASP A 199 1.82 -17.70 1.78
CA ASP A 199 2.32 -16.40 1.34
C ASP A 199 1.19 -15.40 1.10
N LEU A 200 1.49 -14.14 1.37
CA LEU A 200 0.63 -12.99 1.17
C LEU A 200 1.14 -12.19 -0.05
N PRO A 201 0.24 -11.66 -0.89
CA PRO A 201 -1.20 -11.69 -0.75
C PRO A 201 -1.80 -13.02 -1.24
N PRO A 202 -2.97 -13.46 -0.73
CA PRO A 202 -3.64 -14.64 -1.27
C PRO A 202 -4.11 -14.39 -2.71
N LYS A 203 -4.30 -15.47 -3.48
CA LYS A 203 -4.79 -15.38 -4.87
C LYS A 203 -6.04 -14.50 -4.96
N HIS A 204 -6.10 -13.68 -6.00
CA HIS A 204 -7.18 -12.72 -6.27
C HIS A 204 -7.35 -11.61 -5.22
N PHE A 205 -6.38 -11.41 -4.33
CA PHE A 205 -6.34 -10.21 -3.50
C PHE A 205 -5.60 -9.11 -4.25
N ARG A 206 -6.31 -7.99 -4.48
CA ARG A 206 -5.84 -6.88 -5.32
C ARG A 206 -4.62 -6.13 -4.77
N TRP A 207 -4.35 -6.22 -3.48
CA TRP A 207 -3.34 -5.41 -2.82
C TRP A 207 -2.08 -6.21 -2.52
N ARG A 208 -1.00 -5.49 -2.22
CA ARG A 208 0.34 -6.03 -2.03
C ARG A 208 0.40 -6.94 -0.80
N GLY A 209 1.45 -7.74 -0.71
CA GLY A 209 1.68 -8.63 0.43
C GLY A 209 1.75 -7.88 1.76
N CYS A 210 2.44 -6.72 1.80
CA CYS A 210 2.49 -5.86 2.98
C CYS A 210 1.12 -5.31 3.36
N ASP A 211 0.32 -4.87 2.38
CA ASP A 211 -1.01 -4.32 2.63
C ASP A 211 -1.96 -5.39 3.19
N ALA A 212 -1.89 -6.61 2.64
CA ALA A 212 -2.63 -7.76 3.16
C ALA A 212 -2.22 -8.10 4.61
N ALA A 213 -0.91 -8.12 4.86
CA ALA A 213 -0.32 -8.42 6.16
C ALA A 213 -0.70 -7.38 7.22
N TRP A 214 -0.58 -6.08 6.92
CA TRP A 214 -0.96 -5.02 7.85
C TRP A 214 -2.45 -5.02 8.14
N HIS A 215 -3.30 -5.29 7.14
CA HIS A 215 -4.74 -5.41 7.35
C HIS A 215 -5.10 -6.62 8.22
N LEU A 216 -4.42 -7.76 8.03
CA LEU A 216 -4.59 -8.94 8.88
C LEU A 216 -4.09 -8.66 10.31
N GLN A 217 -2.94 -8.03 10.46
CA GLN A 217 -2.41 -7.65 11.77
C GLN A 217 -3.36 -6.70 12.52
N MET A 218 -3.96 -5.72 11.83
CA MET A 218 -4.96 -4.83 12.41
C MET A 218 -6.15 -5.59 13.00
N ALA A 219 -6.57 -6.69 12.35
CA ALA A 219 -7.62 -7.54 12.88
C ALA A 219 -7.14 -8.36 14.09
N ILE A 220 -5.95 -8.96 14.02
CA ILE A 220 -5.36 -9.71 15.14
C ILE A 220 -5.24 -8.81 16.37
N ASP A 221 -4.68 -7.62 16.21
CA ASP A 221 -4.52 -6.60 17.24
C ASP A 221 -5.86 -6.20 17.87
N ARG A 222 -6.90 -6.06 17.04
CA ARG A 222 -8.26 -5.74 17.51
C ARG A 222 -8.86 -6.85 18.39
N ILE A 223 -8.65 -8.11 18.03
CA ILE A 223 -9.11 -9.28 18.79
C ILE A 223 -8.32 -9.46 20.08
N ALA A 224 -7.01 -9.19 20.05
CA ALA A 224 -6.13 -9.20 21.21
C ALA A 224 -6.41 -8.04 22.20
N GLY A 225 -7.42 -7.20 21.95
CA GLY A 225 -7.76 -6.05 22.80
C GLY A 225 -6.79 -4.88 22.70
N GLN A 226 -5.87 -4.89 21.73
CA GLN A 226 -4.86 -3.87 21.50
C GLN A 226 -4.99 -3.30 20.08
N PRO A 227 -6.13 -2.66 19.71
CA PRO A 227 -6.30 -2.14 18.36
C PRO A 227 -5.22 -1.13 17.99
N GLN A 228 -4.90 -1.05 16.70
CA GLN A 228 -3.98 -0.05 16.17
C GLN A 228 -4.37 1.37 16.60
N GLN A 229 -3.36 2.16 16.97
CA GLN A 229 -3.53 3.50 17.51
C GLN A 229 -2.93 4.55 16.57
N TYR A 230 -3.42 5.77 16.68
CA TYR A 230 -2.87 6.95 16.06
C TYR A 230 -3.08 8.14 16.99
N ARG A 231 -2.28 9.19 16.82
CA ARG A 231 -2.40 10.43 17.59
C ARG A 231 -3.00 11.53 16.72
N CYS A 232 -3.88 12.33 17.30
CA CYS A 232 -4.36 13.57 16.70
C CYS A 232 -3.77 14.75 17.46
N SER A 233 -3.25 15.74 16.74
CA SER A 233 -2.85 17.02 17.34
C SER A 233 -3.35 18.18 16.48
N ALA A 234 -3.96 19.18 17.12
CA ALA A 234 -4.28 20.44 16.45
C ALA A 234 -3.01 21.21 16.09
N THR A 235 -3.06 21.88 14.96
CA THR A 235 -2.02 22.75 14.41
C THR A 235 -2.67 24.00 13.83
N ASP A 236 -1.92 25.06 13.59
CA ASP A 236 -2.44 26.28 12.98
C ASP A 236 -3.04 26.05 11.58
N ALA A 237 -2.62 24.98 10.89
CA ALA A 237 -3.06 24.63 9.54
C ALA A 237 -4.14 23.52 9.51
N GLY A 238 -4.60 23.02 10.66
CA GLY A 238 -5.59 21.94 10.75
C GLY A 238 -5.21 20.84 11.75
N VAL A 239 -5.52 19.58 11.44
CA VAL A 239 -5.26 18.43 12.33
C VAL A 239 -4.15 17.56 11.75
N ARG A 240 -3.13 17.28 12.55
CA ARG A 240 -2.08 16.29 12.24
C ARG A 240 -2.46 14.93 12.81
N PHE A 241 -2.30 13.90 11.99
CA PHE A 241 -2.41 12.49 12.37
C PHE A 241 -1.02 11.85 12.41
N ASP A 242 -0.61 11.34 13.57
CA ASP A 242 0.63 10.56 13.71
C ASP A 242 0.28 9.07 13.81
N PHE A 243 0.76 8.28 12.86
CA PHE A 243 0.54 6.83 12.81
C PHE A 243 1.78 6.06 13.29
N PHE A 244 1.56 5.08 14.17
CA PHE A 244 2.64 4.30 14.79
C PHE A 244 2.98 2.99 14.05
N SER A 245 2.08 2.57 13.17
CA SER A 245 2.27 1.43 12.26
C SER A 245 2.13 1.90 10.82
N PRO A 246 2.75 1.18 9.86
CA PRO A 246 2.52 1.44 8.45
C PRO A 246 1.04 1.37 8.10
N LEU A 247 0.64 2.19 7.13
CA LEU A 247 -0.72 2.22 6.62
C LEU A 247 -0.79 1.43 5.32
N PRO A 248 -1.82 0.58 5.12
CA PRO A 248 -2.08 0.01 3.82
C PRO A 248 -2.29 1.09 2.76
N LEU A 249 -1.92 0.80 1.52
CA LEU A 249 -1.93 1.73 0.41
C LEU A 249 -3.30 2.42 0.22
N TRP A 250 -4.41 1.68 0.36
CA TRP A 250 -5.76 2.25 0.23
C TRP A 250 -6.10 3.28 1.31
N VAL A 251 -5.47 3.20 2.49
CA VAL A 251 -5.63 4.20 3.55
C VAL A 251 -4.79 5.43 3.21
N GLN A 252 -3.53 5.23 2.80
CA GLN A 252 -2.66 6.32 2.38
C GLN A 252 -3.26 7.13 1.24
N ARG A 253 -3.81 6.46 0.22
CA ARG A 253 -4.48 7.11 -0.91
C ARG A 253 -5.68 7.96 -0.47
N ARG A 254 -6.45 7.52 0.53
CA ARG A 254 -7.55 8.32 1.07
C ARG A 254 -7.06 9.55 1.84
N LEU A 255 -5.99 9.41 2.63
CA LEU A 255 -5.40 10.54 3.36
C LEU A 255 -4.79 11.57 2.40
N MET A 256 -4.17 11.12 1.31
CA MET A 256 -3.61 11.97 0.25
C MET A 256 -4.66 12.89 -0.40
N VAL A 257 -5.94 12.49 -0.41
CA VAL A 257 -7.04 13.35 -0.90
C VAL A 257 -7.45 14.40 0.13
N LEU A 258 -7.25 14.12 1.42
CA LEU A 258 -7.68 14.96 2.53
C LEU A 258 -6.61 15.95 3.01
N GLY A 259 -5.34 15.65 2.75
CA GLY A 259 -4.21 16.47 3.15
C GLY A 259 -2.90 15.96 2.57
N HIS A 260 -1.78 16.46 3.10
CA HIS A 260 -0.43 16.10 2.67
C HIS A 260 0.36 15.42 3.78
N GLU A 261 1.23 14.49 3.37
CA GLU A 261 2.17 13.86 4.28
C GLU A 261 3.19 14.89 4.80
N ARG A 262 3.57 14.75 6.06
CA ARG A 262 4.67 15.51 6.67
C ARG A 262 5.79 14.52 7.01
N PRO A 263 7.07 14.86 6.72
CA PRO A 263 8.18 14.05 7.16
C PRO A 263 8.11 13.86 8.68
N ARG A 264 8.49 12.65 9.13
CA ARG A 264 8.65 12.32 10.55
C ARG A 264 9.82 13.06 11.18
#